data_AF-A0A6V8PYX8-F1
#
_entry.id   AF-A0A6V8PYX8-F1
#
_cell.length_a   1.000
_cell.length_b   1.000
_cell.length_c   1.000
_cell.angle_alpha   90.00
_cell.angle_beta   90.00
_cell.angle_gamma   90.00
#
_symmetry.space_group_name_H-M   'P 1'
#
loop_
_entity.id
_entity.type
_entity.pdbx_description
1 polymer ?
#
loop_
_entity_poly.entity_id
_entity_poly.type
_entity_poly.pdbx_seq_one_letter_code
_entity_poly.pdbx_strand_id
1 'polypeptide(L)'
;MNEMTSRERVLAAINHQEPDRVPIDLGGILSGVSRFAYRRLLGYLGRADLPITVSERVQQLAEPHEEILQRFGSDFRHIRAGPPDNYE
;
A
#
# COMPACT_ATOMS: atom_id res chain seq x y z
N MET A 1 14.04 -21.65 3.53
CA MET A 1 13.65 -20.67 4.58
C MET A 1 12.16 -20.87 4.81
N ASN A 2 11.70 -20.92 6.06
CA ASN A 2 10.26 -21.03 6.32
C ASN A 2 9.60 -19.74 5.84
N GLU A 3 8.60 -19.88 4.98
CA GLU A 3 7.84 -18.76 4.43
C GLU A 3 6.89 -18.22 5.51
N MET A 4 7.04 -16.96 5.90
CA MET A 4 6.15 -16.30 6.85
C MET A 4 4.96 -15.69 6.10
N THR A 5 3.79 -15.71 6.72
CA THR A 5 2.67 -14.86 6.30
C THR A 5 3.03 -13.38 6.51
N SER A 6 2.35 -12.45 5.83
CA SER A 6 2.55 -11.01 6.04
C SER A 6 2.38 -10.59 7.50
N ARG A 7 1.42 -11.19 8.21
CA ARG A 7 1.20 -10.92 9.63
C ARG A 7 2.36 -11.40 10.49
N GLU A 8 2.84 -12.61 10.30
CA GLU A 8 3.98 -13.17 11.04
C GLU A 8 5.25 -12.35 10.79
N ARG A 9 5.51 -12.00 9.53
CA ARG A 9 6.65 -11.18 9.12
C ARG A 9 6.69 -9.82 9.81
N VAL A 10 5.55 -9.11 9.83
CA VAL A 10 5.43 -7.82 10.51
C VAL A 10 5.60 -7.95 12.02
N LEU A 11 4.97 -8.97 12.63
CA LEU A 11 5.09 -9.20 14.07
C LEU A 11 6.52 -9.57 14.48
N ALA A 12 7.24 -10.37 13.69
CA ALA A 12 8.65 -10.67 13.95
C ALA A 12 9.49 -9.38 13.94
N ALA A 13 9.33 -8.54 12.92
CA ALA A 13 10.06 -7.28 12.80
C ALA A 13 9.78 -6.31 13.97
N ILE A 14 8.51 -6.14 14.35
CA ILE A 14 8.12 -5.30 15.50
C ILE A 14 8.70 -5.83 16.82
N ASN A 15 8.84 -7.15 16.96
CA ASN A 15 9.43 -7.78 18.13
C ASN A 15 10.97 -7.89 18.07
N HIS A 16 11.62 -7.18 17.13
CA HIS A 16 13.08 -7.23 16.94
C HIS A 16 13.64 -8.64 16.66
N GLN A 17 12.83 -9.49 16.03
CA GLN A 17 13.23 -10.81 15.53
C GLN A 17 13.50 -10.73 14.03
N GLU A 18 14.43 -11.54 13.52
CA GLU A 18 14.76 -11.58 12.09
C GLU A 18 13.60 -12.21 11.29
N PRO A 19 12.92 -11.45 10.41
CA PRO A 19 11.87 -11.99 9.55
C PRO A 19 12.45 -12.70 8.32
N ASP A 20 11.62 -13.44 7.59
CA ASP A 20 12.01 -14.09 6.32
C ASP A 20 12.37 -13.09 5.19
N ARG A 21 11.87 -11.85 5.26
CA ARG A 21 12.30 -10.67 4.50
C ARG A 21 11.86 -9.37 5.20
N VAL A 22 12.40 -8.24 4.75
CA VAL A 22 11.94 -6.92 5.19
C VAL A 22 10.44 -6.74 4.87
N PRO A 23 9.59 -6.36 5.85
CA PRO A 23 8.19 -6.03 5.60
C PRO A 23 8.06 -4.84 4.65
N ILE A 24 7.08 -4.87 3.75
CA ILE A 24 6.79 -3.80 2.79
C ILE A 24 5.44 -3.17 3.15
N ASP A 25 5.43 -1.85 3.33
CA ASP A 25 4.22 -1.04 3.45
C ASP A 25 4.13 -0.07 2.27
N LEU A 26 3.06 -0.17 1.48
CA LEU A 26 2.81 0.67 0.32
C LEU A 26 1.36 1.16 0.35
N GLY A 27 1.15 2.43 0.68
CA GLY A 27 -0.17 3.05 0.72
C GLY A 27 -0.39 3.93 1.95
N GLY A 28 -1.65 4.31 2.20
CA GLY A 28 -1.98 5.15 3.35
C GLY A 28 -1.41 6.56 3.29
N ILE A 29 -1.40 7.23 4.45
CA ILE A 29 -1.03 8.66 4.57
C ILE A 29 0.49 8.82 4.78
N LEU A 30 1.13 7.88 5.46
CA LEU A 30 2.56 7.97 5.84
C LEU A 30 3.47 7.25 4.83
N SER A 31 3.09 6.05 4.41
CA SER A 31 3.80 5.20 3.43
C SER A 31 3.24 5.32 2.01
N GLY A 32 2.52 6.42 1.76
CA GLY A 32 1.79 6.65 0.52
C GLY A 32 2.71 7.04 -0.65
N VAL A 33 2.18 6.85 -1.87
CA VAL A 33 2.85 7.25 -3.12
C VAL A 33 2.08 8.39 -3.77
N SER A 34 2.76 9.47 -4.14
CA SER A 34 2.09 10.58 -4.84
C SER A 34 1.46 10.09 -6.15
N ARG A 35 0.30 10.65 -6.51
CA ARG A 35 -0.40 10.29 -7.76
C ARG A 35 0.46 10.44 -9.01
N PHE A 36 1.43 11.37 -8.99
CA PHE A 36 2.33 11.60 -10.11
C PHE A 36 3.36 10.47 -10.25
N ALA A 37 3.97 10.05 -9.13
CA ALA A 37 4.89 8.92 -9.12
C ALA A 37 4.16 7.62 -9.44
N TYR A 38 2.97 7.43 -8.87
CA TYR A 38 2.14 6.26 -9.11
C TYR A 38 1.74 6.13 -10.58
N ARG A 39 1.37 7.23 -11.25
CA ARG A 39 1.10 7.24 -12.70
C ARG A 39 2.30 6.78 -13.54
N ARG A 40 3.51 7.23 -13.19
CA ARG A 40 4.74 6.81 -13.88
C ARG A 40 5.02 5.33 -13.64
N LEU A 41 4.82 4.86 -12.41
CA LEU A 41 4.94 3.46 -12.06
C LEU A 41 3.96 2.61 -12.89
N LEU A 42 2.69 2.98 -12.95
CA LEU A 42 1.69 2.29 -13.77
C LEU A 42 2.10 2.23 -15.24
N GLY A 43 2.57 3.34 -15.82
CA GLY A 43 3.09 3.35 -17.19
C GLY A 43 4.27 2.40 -17.40
N TYR A 44 5.23 2.39 -16.47
CA TYR A 44 6.37 1.47 -16.50
C TYR A 44 5.95 -0.01 -16.41
N LEU A 45 4.89 -0.29 -15.65
CA LEU A 45 4.36 -1.64 -15.46
C LEU A 45 3.41 -2.09 -16.58
N GLY A 46 3.20 -1.26 -17.63
CA GLY A 46 2.25 -1.55 -18.69
C GLY A 46 0.79 -1.49 -18.23
N ARG A 47 0.52 -0.78 -17.13
CA ARG A 47 -0.80 -0.65 -16.47
C ARG A 47 -1.34 0.77 -16.47
N ALA A 48 -1.04 1.51 -17.53
CA ALA A 48 -1.54 2.88 -17.71
C ALA A 48 -3.07 2.95 -17.88
N ASP A 49 -3.74 1.81 -18.08
CA ASP A 49 -5.20 1.65 -18.10
C ASP A 49 -5.86 1.89 -16.74
N LEU A 50 -5.10 1.71 -15.64
CA LEU A 50 -5.66 1.80 -14.29
C LEU A 50 -5.95 3.24 -13.87
N PRO A 51 -7.19 3.54 -13.40
CA PRO A 51 -7.56 4.88 -12.96
C PRO A 51 -6.91 5.21 -11.62
N ILE A 52 -6.40 6.43 -11.46
CA ILE A 52 -5.76 6.85 -10.21
C ILE A 52 -6.77 7.56 -9.31
N THR A 53 -7.10 6.93 -8.19
CA THR A 53 -7.88 7.55 -7.10
C THR A 53 -6.94 8.24 -6.13
N VAL A 54 -7.24 9.49 -5.76
CA VAL A 54 -6.50 10.22 -4.71
C VAL A 54 -7.16 9.93 -3.36
N SER A 55 -6.43 9.25 -2.47
CA SER A 55 -6.91 8.85 -1.15
C SER A 55 -6.73 9.94 -0.08
N GLU A 56 -5.72 10.79 -0.24
CA GLU A 56 -5.42 11.91 0.66
C GLU A 56 -5.09 13.14 -0.19
N ARG A 57 -5.85 14.23 0.01
CA ARG A 57 -5.87 15.37 -0.89
C ARG A 57 -4.70 16.32 -0.68
N VAL A 58 -4.20 16.47 0.56
CA VAL A 58 -3.15 17.43 0.90
C VAL A 58 -1.84 17.04 0.23
N GLN A 59 -1.43 15.79 0.36
CA GLN A 59 -0.20 15.23 -0.20
C GLN A 59 -0.39 14.64 -1.60
N GLN A 60 -1.63 14.62 -2.11
CA GLN A 60 -1.99 14.07 -3.42
C GLN A 60 -1.60 12.58 -3.54
N LEU A 61 -1.83 11.79 -2.49
CA LEU A 61 -1.46 10.39 -2.44
C LEU A 61 -2.45 9.55 -3.24
N ALA A 62 -1.93 8.64 -4.06
CA ALA A 62 -2.73 7.66 -4.77
C ALA A 62 -3.12 6.52 -3.83
N GLU A 63 -4.28 5.94 -4.07
CA GLU A 63 -4.63 4.62 -3.58
C GLU A 63 -4.02 3.56 -4.51
N PRO A 64 -3.07 2.73 -4.05
CA PRO A 64 -2.54 1.67 -4.89
C PRO A 64 -3.60 0.58 -5.14
N HIS A 65 -3.72 0.15 -6.38
CA HIS A 65 -4.59 -0.97 -6.77
C HIS A 65 -4.13 -2.27 -6.10
N GLU A 66 -5.08 -3.15 -5.76
CA GLU A 66 -4.81 -4.42 -5.09
C GLU A 66 -3.77 -5.27 -5.83
N GLU A 67 -3.85 -5.35 -7.16
CA GLU A 67 -2.87 -6.07 -7.97
C GLU A 67 -1.46 -5.47 -7.93
N ILE A 68 -1.33 -4.16 -7.72
CA ILE A 68 -0.04 -3.50 -7.53
C ILE A 68 0.50 -3.80 -6.13
N LEU A 69 -0.38 -3.80 -5.11
CA LEU A 69 -0.01 -4.23 -3.75
C LEU A 69 0.46 -5.69 -3.72
N GLN A 70 -0.24 -6.58 -4.42
CA GLN A 70 0.14 -7.99 -4.56
C GLN A 70 1.46 -8.15 -5.31
N ARG A 71 1.65 -7.44 -6.43
CA ARG A 71 2.89 -7.50 -7.21
C ARG A 71 4.13 -7.12 -6.40
N PHE A 72 4.00 -6.15 -5.51
CA PHE A 72 5.09 -5.71 -4.63
C PHE A 72 5.11 -6.44 -3.28
N GLY A 73 4.18 -7.36 -3.01
CA GLY A 73 4.12 -8.11 -1.76
C GLY A 73 3.88 -7.23 -0.53
N SER A 74 3.04 -6.18 -0.64
CA SER A 74 2.69 -5.32 0.49
C SER A 74 2.10 -6.14 1.63
N ASP A 75 2.72 -6.03 2.80
CA ASP A 75 2.36 -6.74 4.04
C ASP A 75 1.24 -6.05 4.82
N PHE A 76 0.83 -4.85 4.37
CA PHE A 76 -0.21 -4.05 4.97
C PHE A 76 -1.37 -3.80 4.00
N ARG A 77 -2.56 -3.61 4.57
CA ARG A 77 -3.73 -3.04 3.90
C ARG A 77 -4.23 -1.88 4.74
N HIS A 78 -4.40 -0.74 4.09
CA HIS A 78 -4.81 0.50 4.74
C HIS A 78 -6.33 0.52 4.86
N ILE A 79 -6.81 0.59 6.10
CA ILE A 79 -8.23 0.77 6.39
C ILE A 79 -8.47 2.26 6.55
N ARG A 80 -9.50 2.78 5.88
CA ARG A 80 -9.94 4.16 6.00
C ARG A 80 -11.33 4.17 6.62
N ALA A 81 -11.55 5.06 7.58
CA ALA A 81 -12.89 5.32 8.06
C ALA A 81 -13.69 5.93 6.89
N GLY A 82 -14.87 5.37 6.64
CA GLY A 82 -15.83 6.02 5.75
C GLY A 82 -16.32 7.34 6.36
N PRO A 83 -17.04 8.17 5.57
CA PRO A 83 -17.84 9.23 6.19
C PRO A 83 -18.79 8.61 7.22
N PRO A 84 -19.13 9.34 8.30
CA PRO A 84 -20.16 8.88 9.21
C PRO A 84 -21.48 8.69 8.46
N ASP A 85 -22.29 7.72 8.90
CA ASP A 85 -23.64 7.53 8.40
C ASP A 85 -24.39 8.86 8.59
N ASN A 86 -24.84 9.49 7.49
CA ASN A 86 -25.49 10.83 7.40
C ASN A 86 -24.58 12.06 7.17
N TYR A 87 -23.40 11.91 6.57
CA TYR A 87 -22.64 13.06 6.06
C TYR A 87 -23.19 13.53 4.68
N GLU A 88 -23.75 14.73 4.60
CA GLU A 88 -24.12 15.42 3.34
C GLU A 88 -22.94 16.19 2.74
#